data_AF-A0A4D6MPK0-F1
#
_entry.id   AF-A0A4D6MPK0-F1
#
_cell.length_a   1.000
_cell.length_b   1.000
_cell.length_c   1.000
_cell.angle_alpha   90.00
_cell.angle_beta   90.00
_cell.angle_gamma   90.00
#
_symmetry.space_group_name_H-M   'P 1'
#
loop_
_entity.id
_entity.type
_entity.pdbx_description
1 polymer ?
#
loop_
_entity_poly.entity_id
_entity_poly.type
_entity_poly.pdbx_seq_one_letter_code
_entity_poly.pdbx_strand_id
1 'polypeptide(L)'
;MAKERSEKNKISRAKYTFVHTTGSKTFAEIRDEERMKNVDAKEPSRVEMFLLTHKPKDGNKTKDGTSRIVSELEEAITLHLEAEESTTQDDLFSQVLGKERHGFVRTYGKRVAPTDLWGTKSTIEIQKIIDEVKRNARVEMQEEMQVKLQEQVEAIKTKMFTSFKTFSAQLQTCFPTVAIPEFSSMWNPNINERDMKDKINSHRKKKRKEEKAQRKHVER
;
A
#
# COMPACT_ATOMS: atom_id res chain seq x y z
N MET A 1 -41.90 -12.31 -25.40
CA MET A 1 -40.70 -12.28 -24.52
C MET A 1 -39.73 -11.13 -24.81
N ALA A 2 -39.27 -10.90 -26.06
CA ALA A 2 -38.28 -9.85 -26.35
C ALA A 2 -38.77 -8.41 -26.08
N LYS A 3 -40.01 -8.09 -26.48
CA LYS A 3 -40.62 -6.77 -26.28
C LYS A 3 -40.79 -6.41 -24.79
N GLU A 4 -41.27 -7.37 -24.01
CA GLU A 4 -41.43 -7.24 -22.56
C GLU A 4 -40.08 -7.03 -21.84
N ARG A 5 -39.02 -7.76 -22.24
CA ARG A 5 -37.66 -7.54 -21.71
C ARG A 5 -37.14 -6.15 -22.06
N SER A 6 -37.41 -5.64 -23.27
CA SER A 6 -37.00 -4.30 -23.70
C SER A 6 -37.67 -3.21 -22.86
N GLU A 7 -38.97 -3.32 -22.61
CA GLU A 7 -39.73 -2.37 -21.78
C GLU A 7 -39.21 -2.36 -20.33
N LYS A 8 -38.99 -3.54 -19.74
CA LYS A 8 -38.37 -3.69 -18.42
C LYS A 8 -36.98 -3.03 -18.36
N ASN A 9 -36.15 -3.23 -19.37
CA ASN A 9 -34.82 -2.63 -19.44
C ASN A 9 -34.87 -1.10 -19.59
N LYS A 10 -35.82 -0.55 -20.35
CA LYS A 10 -36.02 0.91 -20.45
C LYS A 10 -36.39 1.52 -19.10
N ILE A 11 -37.32 0.90 -18.39
CA ILE A 11 -37.72 1.33 -17.03
C ILE A 11 -36.51 1.24 -16.08
N SER A 12 -35.75 0.14 -16.11
CA SER A 12 -34.55 -0.01 -15.28
C SER A 12 -33.48 1.03 -15.62
N ARG A 13 -33.29 1.35 -16.90
CA ARG A 13 -32.32 2.36 -17.35
C ARG A 13 -32.74 3.75 -16.92
N ALA A 14 -34.03 4.07 -16.96
CA ALA A 14 -34.55 5.36 -16.50
C ALA A 14 -34.32 5.57 -14.99
N LYS A 15 -34.32 4.50 -14.18
CA LYS A 15 -34.01 4.55 -12.74
C LYS A 15 -32.52 4.72 -12.44
N TYR A 16 -31.64 4.50 -13.42
CA TYR A 16 -30.19 4.63 -13.22
C TYR A 16 -29.78 6.09 -13.45
N THR A 17 -29.87 6.89 -12.39
CA THR A 17 -29.74 8.36 -12.44
C THR A 17 -28.31 8.86 -12.27
N PHE A 18 -27.43 8.10 -11.59
CA PHE A 18 -26.04 8.47 -11.35
C PHE A 18 -25.08 7.57 -12.13
N VAL A 19 -24.37 8.17 -13.09
CA VAL A 19 -23.41 7.49 -13.97
C VAL A 19 -22.00 7.94 -13.62
N HIS A 20 -21.07 6.99 -13.52
CA HIS A 20 -19.65 7.30 -13.35
C HIS A 20 -19.07 7.98 -14.60
N THR A 21 -18.08 8.84 -14.40
CA THR A 21 -17.44 9.69 -15.44
C THR A 21 -15.99 9.29 -15.72
N THR A 22 -15.48 8.22 -15.10
CA THR A 22 -14.07 7.81 -15.13
C THR A 22 -13.64 7.04 -16.38
N GLY A 23 -14.56 6.78 -17.31
CA GLY A 23 -14.29 6.05 -18.55
C GLY A 23 -13.90 4.59 -18.26
N SER A 24 -12.79 4.13 -18.84
CA SER A 24 -12.31 2.76 -18.70
C SER A 24 -11.57 2.47 -17.38
N LYS A 25 -11.32 3.48 -16.54
CA LYS A 25 -10.64 3.28 -15.26
C LYS A 25 -11.54 2.54 -14.28
N THR A 26 -10.97 1.51 -13.65
CA THR A 26 -11.64 0.73 -12.62
C THR A 26 -11.57 1.43 -11.25
N PHE A 27 -12.49 1.07 -10.34
CA PHE A 27 -12.43 1.60 -8.97
C PHE A 27 -11.16 1.18 -8.22
N ALA A 28 -10.59 0.01 -8.52
CA ALA A 28 -9.34 -0.46 -7.91
C ALA A 28 -8.16 0.44 -8.31
N GLU A 29 -8.02 0.74 -9.61
CA GLU A 29 -6.98 1.64 -10.11
C GLU A 29 -7.09 3.04 -9.49
N ILE A 30 -8.32 3.57 -9.34
CA ILE A 30 -8.54 4.87 -8.72
C ILE A 30 -8.14 4.84 -7.25
N ARG A 31 -8.47 3.79 -6.50
CA ARG A 31 -8.04 3.64 -5.11
C ARG A 31 -6.52 3.62 -4.98
N ASP A 32 -5.83 2.87 -5.83
CA ASP A 32 -4.37 2.80 -5.83
C ASP A 32 -3.74 4.15 -6.18
N GLU A 33 -4.29 4.87 -7.18
CA GLU A 33 -3.82 6.21 -7.54
C GLU A 33 -3.97 7.21 -6.38
N GLU A 34 -5.10 7.23 -5.70
CA GLU A 34 -5.32 8.12 -4.55
C GLU A 34 -4.46 7.72 -3.35
N ARG A 35 -4.29 6.42 -3.12
CA ARG A 35 -3.42 5.91 -2.05
C ARG A 35 -1.97 6.36 -2.24
N MET A 36 -1.49 6.44 -3.48
CA MET A 36 -0.12 6.91 -3.77
C MET A 36 0.04 8.43 -3.66
N LYS A 37 -1.05 9.20 -3.75
CA LYS A 37 -1.04 10.66 -3.57
C LYS A 37 -1.09 11.05 -2.09
N ASN A 38 -1.78 10.25 -1.27
CA ASN A 38 -1.92 10.49 0.15
C ASN A 38 -0.61 10.16 0.89
N VAL A 39 -0.12 11.09 1.71
CA VAL A 39 1.12 10.93 2.51
C VAL A 39 1.02 9.73 3.46
N ASP A 40 -0.17 9.51 4.03
CA ASP A 40 -0.44 8.41 4.96
C ASP A 40 -0.76 7.08 4.27
N ALA A 41 -0.73 7.05 2.93
CA ALA A 41 -1.12 5.91 2.11
C ALA A 41 -2.50 5.32 2.50
N LYS A 42 -3.41 6.19 2.92
CA LYS A 42 -4.78 5.86 3.35
C LYS A 42 -5.65 5.60 2.11
N GLU A 43 -6.47 4.56 2.19
CA GLU A 43 -7.48 4.29 1.17
C GLU A 43 -8.58 5.35 1.19
N PRO A 44 -9.09 5.76 0.01
CA PRO A 44 -10.17 6.72 -0.06
C PRO A 44 -11.48 6.15 0.49
N SER A 45 -12.26 7.00 1.16
CA SER A 45 -13.56 6.66 1.73
C SER A 45 -14.58 6.33 0.63
N ARG A 46 -15.74 5.73 0.99
CA ARG A 46 -16.81 5.49 0.02
C ARG A 46 -17.33 6.78 -0.61
N VAL A 47 -17.42 7.84 0.19
CA VAL A 47 -17.89 9.16 -0.24
C VAL A 47 -16.86 9.78 -1.18
N GLU A 48 -15.58 9.82 -0.79
CA GLU A 48 -14.49 10.30 -1.64
C GLU A 48 -14.45 9.54 -2.97
N MET A 49 -14.54 8.21 -2.94
CA MET A 49 -14.60 7.39 -4.15
C MET A 49 -15.78 7.76 -5.04
N PHE A 50 -16.95 8.07 -4.46
CA PHE A 50 -18.09 8.52 -5.25
C PHE A 50 -17.83 9.88 -5.89
N LEU A 51 -17.33 10.85 -5.12
CA LEU A 51 -17.01 12.19 -5.60
C LEU A 51 -15.97 12.15 -6.73
N LEU A 52 -14.89 11.37 -6.56
CA LEU A 52 -13.84 11.18 -7.56
C LEU A 52 -14.37 10.56 -8.86
N THR A 53 -15.38 9.69 -8.76
CA THR A 53 -15.88 8.92 -9.91
C THR A 53 -17.09 9.53 -10.58
N HIS A 54 -17.77 10.47 -9.93
CA HIS A 54 -19.02 11.08 -10.41
C HIS A 54 -18.91 12.60 -10.60
N LYS A 55 -17.82 13.24 -10.15
CA LYS A 55 -17.50 14.61 -10.55
C LYS A 55 -16.89 14.61 -11.96
N PRO A 56 -17.36 15.48 -12.87
CA PRO A 56 -16.80 15.61 -14.20
C PRO A 56 -15.50 16.41 -14.13
N LYS A 57 -14.47 15.97 -14.86
CA LYS A 57 -13.17 16.65 -14.89
C LYS A 57 -13.20 18.01 -15.58
N ASP A 58 -14.09 18.16 -16.56
CA ASP A 58 -14.05 19.28 -17.52
C ASP A 58 -15.11 20.37 -17.25
N GLY A 59 -15.65 20.46 -16.02
CA GLY A 59 -16.69 21.43 -15.67
C GLY A 59 -18.02 21.25 -16.42
N ASN A 60 -18.17 20.16 -17.19
CA ASN A 60 -19.40 19.84 -17.88
C ASN A 60 -20.51 19.54 -16.87
N LYS A 61 -21.75 19.97 -17.14
CA LYS A 61 -22.87 19.77 -16.21
C LYS A 61 -23.11 18.27 -16.03
N THR A 62 -23.02 17.79 -14.79
CA THR A 62 -23.49 16.46 -14.44
C THR A 62 -24.98 16.35 -14.72
N LYS A 63 -25.47 15.12 -14.94
CA LYS A 63 -26.92 14.89 -14.97
C LYS A 63 -27.53 15.34 -13.65
N ASP A 64 -28.74 15.89 -13.69
CA ASP A 64 -29.46 16.44 -12.53
C ASP A 64 -29.49 15.49 -11.32
N GLY A 65 -29.57 14.18 -11.55
CA GLY A 65 -29.55 13.19 -10.49
C GLY A 65 -28.20 13.05 -9.80
N THR A 66 -27.09 13.12 -10.54
CA THR A 66 -25.74 12.99 -9.98
C THR A 66 -25.33 14.27 -9.22
N SER A 67 -25.63 15.45 -9.77
CA SER A 67 -25.31 16.73 -9.09
C SER A 67 -25.96 16.79 -7.72
N ARG A 68 -27.25 16.44 -7.63
CA ARG A 68 -27.98 16.42 -6.37
C ARG A 68 -27.33 15.52 -5.32
N ILE A 69 -26.96 14.29 -5.69
CA ILE A 69 -26.31 13.35 -4.76
C ILE A 69 -24.92 13.87 -4.33
N VAL A 70 -24.16 14.45 -5.26
CA VAL A 70 -22.85 15.04 -4.95
C VAL A 70 -23.00 16.18 -3.94
N SER A 71 -23.97 17.09 -4.14
CA SER A 71 -24.25 18.17 -3.19
C SER A 71 -24.72 17.66 -1.83
N GLU A 72 -25.65 16.69 -1.79
CA GLU A 72 -26.10 16.08 -0.53
C GLU A 72 -24.94 15.40 0.23
N LEU A 73 -24.00 14.77 -0.48
CA LEU A 73 -22.81 14.17 0.14
C LEU A 73 -21.83 15.24 0.64
N GLU A 74 -21.57 16.30 -0.13
CA GLU A 74 -20.71 17.41 0.30
C GLU A 74 -21.28 18.10 1.55
N GLU A 75 -22.58 18.36 1.57
CA GLU A 75 -23.27 18.90 2.76
C GLU A 75 -23.14 17.95 3.96
N ALA A 76 -23.34 16.64 3.76
CA ALA A 76 -23.22 15.65 4.84
C ALA A 76 -21.78 15.59 5.42
N ILE A 77 -20.76 15.72 4.59
CA ILE A 77 -19.35 15.80 5.04
C ILE A 77 -19.15 17.05 5.91
N THR A 78 -19.67 18.21 5.48
CA THR A 78 -19.51 19.45 6.27
C THR A 78 -20.20 19.40 7.63
N LEU A 79 -21.32 18.69 7.75
CA LEU A 79 -22.07 18.56 8.99
C LEU A 79 -21.49 17.51 9.94
N HIS A 80 -20.84 16.47 9.39
CA HIS A 80 -20.39 15.31 10.15
C HIS A 80 -18.95 14.90 9.78
N LEU A 81 -18.00 15.81 10.05
CA LEU A 81 -16.58 15.59 9.77
C LEU A 81 -16.04 14.30 10.42
N GLU A 82 -16.51 13.95 11.62
CA GLU A 82 -16.10 12.72 12.33
C GLU A 82 -16.62 11.43 11.66
N ALA A 83 -17.73 11.51 10.91
CA ALA A 83 -18.34 10.34 10.27
C ALA A 83 -17.73 10.01 8.90
N GLU A 84 -16.92 10.92 8.34
CA GLU A 84 -16.22 10.72 7.07
C GLU A 84 -15.21 9.56 7.14
N GLU A 85 -14.61 9.34 8.31
CA GLU A 85 -13.65 8.25 8.53
C GLU A 85 -14.30 6.91 8.89
N SER A 86 -15.63 6.86 9.02
CA SER A 86 -16.31 5.64 9.40
C SER A 86 -16.22 4.59 8.28
N THR A 87 -15.64 3.44 8.60
CA THR A 87 -15.59 2.27 7.70
C THR A 87 -16.80 1.36 7.87
N THR A 88 -17.75 1.77 8.70
CA THR A 88 -18.97 1.01 9.02
C THR A 88 -19.96 1.03 7.87
N GLN A 89 -20.87 0.06 7.88
CA GLN A 89 -21.92 -0.02 6.86
C GLN A 89 -22.84 1.22 6.84
N ASP A 90 -23.05 1.84 8.01
CA ASP A 90 -23.93 3.00 8.24
C ASP A 90 -23.18 4.35 8.13
N ASP A 91 -22.23 4.45 7.20
CA ASP A 91 -21.48 5.69 6.91
C ASP A 91 -22.33 6.77 6.20
N LEU A 92 -21.76 7.95 6.00
CA LEU A 92 -22.39 9.07 5.29
C LEU A 92 -22.91 8.69 3.90
N PHE A 93 -22.19 7.82 3.18
CA PHE A 93 -22.60 7.34 1.87
C PHE A 93 -23.94 6.60 1.95
N SER A 94 -24.09 5.72 2.94
CA SER A 94 -25.33 4.97 3.18
C SER A 94 -26.48 5.83 3.71
N GLN A 95 -26.18 6.96 4.38
CA GLN A 95 -27.20 7.91 4.83
C GLN A 95 -27.86 8.63 3.64
N VAL A 96 -27.06 9.08 2.67
CA VAL A 96 -27.57 9.77 1.47
C VAL A 96 -28.20 8.80 0.47
N LEU A 97 -27.52 7.69 0.16
CA LEU A 97 -27.96 6.75 -0.89
C LEU A 97 -28.71 5.51 -0.38
N GLY A 98 -28.99 5.47 0.92
CA GLY A 98 -29.57 4.32 1.62
C GLY A 98 -28.58 3.17 1.81
N LYS A 99 -28.97 2.19 2.61
CA LYS A 99 -28.15 0.99 2.88
C LYS A 99 -27.87 0.18 1.60
N GLU A 100 -26.70 -0.46 1.58
CA GLU A 100 -26.32 -1.35 0.48
C GLU A 100 -27.26 -2.54 0.37
N ARG A 101 -27.50 -2.99 -0.87
CA ARG A 101 -28.29 -4.18 -1.15
C ARG A 101 -27.42 -5.42 -1.08
N HIS A 102 -28.05 -6.59 -0.96
CA HIS A 102 -27.33 -7.85 -1.05
C HIS A 102 -26.64 -8.01 -2.42
N GLY A 103 -25.41 -8.54 -2.41
CA GLY A 103 -24.67 -8.97 -3.59
C GLY A 103 -23.51 -8.07 -4.00
N PHE A 104 -23.61 -6.75 -3.90
CA PHE A 104 -22.48 -5.86 -4.21
C PHE A 104 -22.52 -4.55 -3.42
N VAL A 105 -21.35 -4.00 -3.17
CA VAL A 105 -21.15 -2.69 -2.52
C VAL A 105 -20.87 -1.64 -3.59
N ARG A 106 -21.66 -0.56 -3.60
CA ARG A 106 -21.37 0.60 -4.45
C ARG A 106 -19.97 1.15 -4.15
N THR A 107 -19.29 1.69 -5.16
CA THR A 107 -17.92 2.26 -5.10
C THR A 107 -16.75 1.29 -4.87
N TYR A 108 -17.00 -0.01 -4.64
CA TYR A 108 -15.96 -1.06 -4.59
C TYR A 108 -15.86 -1.89 -5.87
N GLY A 109 -16.87 -1.81 -6.73
CA GLY A 109 -16.90 -2.48 -8.03
C GLY A 109 -17.61 -3.83 -8.04
N LYS A 110 -17.57 -4.50 -9.19
CA LYS A 110 -18.19 -5.81 -9.38
C LYS A 110 -17.37 -6.84 -8.59
N ARG A 111 -18.02 -7.55 -7.65
CA ARG A 111 -17.57 -8.72 -6.85
C ARG A 111 -17.42 -8.48 -5.36
N VAL A 112 -17.35 -7.24 -4.88
CA VAL A 112 -17.26 -6.97 -3.45
C VAL A 112 -18.66 -6.96 -2.86
N ALA A 113 -18.99 -7.95 -2.04
CA ALA A 113 -20.27 -8.04 -1.36
C ALA A 113 -20.20 -7.36 0.03
N PRO A 114 -21.36 -6.90 0.57
CA PRO A 114 -21.40 -6.34 1.93
C PRO A 114 -20.83 -7.29 2.99
N THR A 115 -20.97 -8.60 2.81
CA THR A 115 -20.43 -9.63 3.69
C THR A 115 -18.90 -9.69 3.70
N ASP A 116 -18.24 -9.29 2.62
CA ASP A 116 -16.78 -9.30 2.54
C ASP A 116 -16.17 -8.15 3.37
N LEU A 117 -16.89 -7.02 3.42
CA LEU A 117 -16.44 -5.82 4.14
C LEU A 117 -16.91 -5.81 5.60
N TRP A 118 -18.19 -6.08 5.84
CA TRP A 118 -18.84 -5.92 7.14
C TRP A 118 -19.42 -7.21 7.70
N GLY A 119 -19.27 -8.33 6.98
CA GLY A 119 -19.71 -9.62 7.48
C GLY A 119 -18.79 -10.16 8.57
N THR A 120 -19.34 -11.06 9.36
CA THR A 120 -18.55 -11.81 10.35
C THR A 120 -17.62 -12.76 9.62
N LYS A 121 -16.31 -12.55 9.79
CA LYS A 121 -15.28 -13.47 9.28
C LYS A 121 -15.32 -14.76 10.08
N SER A 122 -15.05 -15.89 9.42
CA SER A 122 -14.93 -17.18 10.10
C SER A 122 -13.70 -17.20 11.02
N THR A 123 -13.72 -18.09 12.02
CA THR A 123 -12.57 -18.28 12.93
C THR A 123 -11.28 -18.62 12.18
N ILE A 124 -11.39 -19.41 11.10
CA ILE A 124 -10.27 -19.80 10.24
C ILE A 124 -9.68 -18.58 9.52
N GLU A 125 -10.53 -17.71 8.97
CA GLU A 125 -10.08 -16.48 8.29
C GLU A 125 -9.42 -15.51 9.28
N ILE A 126 -10.01 -15.34 10.46
CA ILE A 126 -9.43 -14.51 11.52
C ILE A 126 -8.03 -15.05 11.90
N GLN A 127 -7.89 -16.37 12.07
CA GLN A 127 -6.60 -16.98 12.38
C GLN A 127 -5.55 -16.73 11.27
N LYS A 128 -5.95 -16.83 10.00
CA LYS A 128 -5.07 -16.53 8.86
C LYS A 128 -4.58 -15.08 8.89
N ILE A 129 -5.48 -14.13 9.15
CA ILE A 129 -5.15 -12.71 9.28
C ILE A 129 -4.17 -12.49 10.44
N ILE A 130 -4.42 -13.09 11.60
CA ILE A 130 -3.54 -13.00 12.77
C ILE A 130 -2.13 -13.52 12.42
N ASP A 131 -2.05 -14.66 11.76
CA ASP A 131 -0.75 -15.26 11.39
C ASP A 131 -0.02 -14.41 10.36
N GLU A 132 -0.72 -13.79 9.42
CA GLU A 132 -0.15 -12.85 8.45
C GLU A 132 0.41 -11.60 9.13
N VAL A 133 -0.37 -10.96 10.01
CA VAL A 133 0.10 -9.80 10.80
C VAL A 133 1.33 -10.17 11.63
N LYS A 134 1.33 -11.34 12.27
CA LYS A 134 2.49 -11.84 13.02
C LYS A 134 3.72 -12.05 12.13
N ARG A 135 3.55 -12.52 10.90
CA ARG A 135 4.66 -12.68 9.95
C ARG A 135 5.21 -11.33 9.51
N ASN A 136 4.34 -10.38 9.16
CA ASN A 136 4.75 -9.05 8.71
C ASN A 136 5.52 -8.31 9.81
N ALA A 137 5.02 -8.30 11.04
CA ALA A 137 5.71 -7.70 12.18
C ALA A 137 7.09 -8.32 12.44
N ARG A 138 7.24 -9.64 12.25
CA ARG A 138 8.55 -10.32 12.37
C ARG A 138 9.52 -9.89 11.26
N VAL A 139 9.03 -9.68 10.04
CA VAL A 139 9.85 -9.23 8.91
C VAL A 139 10.32 -7.80 9.13
N GLU A 140 9.42 -6.88 9.49
CA GLU A 140 9.75 -5.48 9.77
C GLU A 140 10.79 -5.37 10.91
N MET A 141 10.59 -6.11 12.01
CA MET A 141 11.56 -6.12 13.12
C MET A 141 12.92 -6.67 12.70
N GLN A 142 12.96 -7.68 11.82
CA GLN A 142 14.22 -8.21 11.29
C GLN A 142 14.92 -7.21 10.36
N GLU A 143 14.17 -6.49 9.53
CA GLU A 143 14.70 -5.46 8.63
C GLU A 143 15.26 -4.28 9.44
N GLU A 144 14.54 -3.76 10.42
CA GLU A 144 15.02 -2.71 11.32
C GLU A 144 16.29 -3.12 12.07
N MET A 145 16.34 -4.36 12.58
CA MET A 145 17.52 -4.89 13.26
C MET A 145 18.72 -5.01 12.31
N GLN A 146 18.50 -5.38 11.05
CA GLN A 146 19.58 -5.41 10.05
C GLN A 146 20.10 -4.00 9.74
N VAL A 147 19.23 -3.00 9.62
CA VAL A 147 19.63 -1.60 9.39
C VAL A 147 20.47 -1.09 10.56
N LYS A 148 20.00 -1.25 11.80
CA LYS A 148 20.77 -0.84 13.00
C LYS A 148 22.12 -1.55 13.09
N LEU A 149 22.19 -2.82 12.74
CA LEU A 149 23.46 -3.56 12.72
C LEU A 149 24.42 -3.01 11.64
N GLN A 150 23.91 -2.65 10.47
CA GLN A 150 24.71 -2.03 9.41
C GLN A 150 25.25 -0.66 9.84
N GLU A 151 24.41 0.18 10.45
CA GLU A 151 24.83 1.48 10.99
C GLU A 151 25.94 1.33 12.05
N GLN A 152 25.82 0.36 12.96
CA GLN A 152 26.87 0.08 13.94
C GLN A 152 28.18 -0.37 13.28
N VAL A 153 28.11 -1.22 12.26
CA VAL A 153 29.29 -1.66 11.51
C VAL A 153 29.95 -0.48 10.80
N GLU A 154 29.17 0.43 10.19
CA GLU A 154 29.70 1.64 9.57
C GLU A 154 30.34 2.58 10.59
N ALA A 155 29.69 2.80 11.73
CA ALA A 155 30.24 3.60 12.82
C ALA A 155 31.55 3.03 13.38
N ILE A 156 31.66 1.69 13.48
CA ILE A 156 32.90 1.03 13.89
C ILE A 156 33.98 1.21 12.82
N LYS A 157 33.65 1.03 11.53
CA LYS A 157 34.59 1.26 10.42
C LYS A 157 35.13 2.70 10.44
N THR A 158 34.27 3.70 10.59
CA THR A 158 34.70 5.10 10.61
C THR A 158 35.60 5.40 11.81
N LYS A 159 35.22 4.96 13.02
CA LYS A 159 36.06 5.14 14.23
C LYS A 159 37.43 4.48 14.10
N MET A 160 37.49 3.25 13.61
CA MET A 160 38.76 2.54 13.39
C MET A 160 39.62 3.28 12.36
N PHE A 161 39.04 3.71 11.24
CA PHE A 161 39.76 4.45 10.21
C PHE A 161 40.31 5.78 10.73
N THR A 162 39.51 6.51 11.50
CA THR A 162 39.92 7.81 12.07
C THR A 162 41.08 7.64 13.05
N SER A 163 40.98 6.66 13.96
CA SER A 163 42.02 6.35 14.96
C SER A 163 43.33 5.91 14.30
N PHE A 164 43.22 5.11 13.25
CA PHE A 164 44.39 4.68 12.49
C PHE A 164 45.05 5.85 11.75
N LYS A 165 44.25 6.71 11.09
CA LYS A 165 44.76 7.91 10.40
C LYS A 165 45.52 8.82 11.35
N THR A 166 45.01 9.02 12.58
CA THR A 166 45.71 9.80 13.61
C THR A 166 47.04 9.17 14.03
N PHE A 167 47.07 7.84 14.19
CA PHE A 167 48.28 7.10 14.54
C PHE A 167 49.33 7.17 13.42
N SER A 168 48.92 6.96 12.16
CA SER A 168 49.83 7.09 11.01
C SER A 168 50.43 8.49 10.91
N ALA A 169 49.63 9.54 11.13
CA ALA A 169 50.13 10.91 11.15
C ALA A 169 51.19 11.14 12.25
N GLN A 170 50.97 10.60 13.45
CA GLN A 170 51.94 10.66 14.55
C GLN A 170 53.24 9.93 14.20
N LEU A 171 53.17 8.74 13.60
CA LEU A 171 54.37 8.01 13.17
C LEU A 171 55.19 8.80 12.13
N GLN A 172 54.51 9.44 11.19
CA GLN A 172 55.16 10.25 10.15
C GLN A 172 55.88 11.46 10.75
N THR A 173 55.37 12.04 11.85
CA THR A 173 56.05 13.14 12.55
C THR A 173 57.33 12.70 13.28
N CYS A 174 57.37 11.46 13.80
CA CYS A 174 58.53 10.94 14.52
C CYS A 174 59.62 10.38 13.59
N PHE A 175 59.26 9.96 12.38
CA PHE A 175 60.18 9.31 11.43
C PHE A 175 59.95 9.81 9.99
N PRO A 176 60.41 11.04 9.63
CA PRO A 176 60.10 11.67 8.35
C PRO A 176 60.75 10.98 7.13
N THR A 177 61.77 10.15 7.34
CA THR A 177 62.52 9.45 6.27
C THR A 177 61.88 8.12 5.86
N VAL A 178 60.95 7.57 6.65
CA VAL A 178 60.29 6.30 6.34
C VAL A 178 59.05 6.57 5.50
N ALA A 179 59.04 6.09 4.25
CA ALA A 179 57.87 6.16 3.39
C ALA A 179 56.79 5.19 3.89
N ILE A 180 55.75 5.72 4.54
CA ILE A 180 54.59 4.94 4.95
C ILE A 180 53.67 4.77 3.72
N PRO A 181 53.33 3.54 3.29
CA PRO A 181 52.44 3.31 2.16
C PRO A 181 51.06 3.96 2.36
N GLU A 182 50.47 4.47 1.28
CA GLU A 182 49.12 5.04 1.31
C GLU A 182 48.08 3.94 1.58
N PHE A 183 47.62 3.88 2.83
CA PHE A 183 46.73 2.82 3.34
C PHE A 183 45.32 2.86 2.74
N SER A 184 44.97 3.92 2.01
CA SER A 184 43.76 4.02 1.19
C SER A 184 43.60 2.80 0.25
N SER A 185 44.72 2.25 -0.23
CA SER A 185 44.77 1.07 -1.09
C SER A 185 44.58 -0.28 -0.37
N MET A 186 44.85 -0.36 0.94
CA MET A 186 44.75 -1.60 1.73
C MET A 186 43.32 -1.88 2.22
N TRP A 187 42.56 -0.84 2.53
CA TRP A 187 41.12 -0.96 2.76
C TRP A 187 40.38 -0.87 1.44
N ASN A 188 40.42 -1.95 0.66
CA ASN A 188 39.61 -2.06 -0.54
C ASN A 188 38.19 -2.55 -0.14
N PRO A 189 37.15 -1.68 -0.06
CA PRO A 189 35.81 -2.07 0.38
C PRO A 189 35.23 -3.21 -0.48
N ASN A 190 35.71 -3.35 -1.70
CA ASN A 190 35.25 -4.28 -2.72
C ASN A 190 35.64 -5.77 -2.46
N ILE A 191 36.57 -6.04 -1.53
CA ILE A 191 36.98 -7.42 -1.20
C ILE A 191 35.90 -8.10 -0.32
N ASN A 192 35.33 -7.38 0.66
CA ASN A 192 34.23 -7.91 1.47
C ASN A 192 32.86 -7.75 0.81
N GLU A 193 32.69 -6.77 -0.08
CA GLU A 193 31.39 -6.51 -0.70
C GLU A 193 30.97 -7.60 -1.71
N ARG A 194 31.92 -8.13 -2.49
CA ARG A 194 31.67 -9.25 -3.41
C ARG A 194 31.32 -10.53 -2.64
N ASP A 195 32.13 -10.89 -1.65
CA ASP A 195 31.87 -12.07 -0.80
C ASP A 195 30.57 -11.96 -0.01
N MET A 196 30.23 -10.77 0.50
CA MET A 196 28.93 -10.54 1.14
C MET A 196 27.78 -10.59 0.15
N LYS A 197 27.88 -9.96 -1.03
CA LYS A 197 26.85 -10.01 -2.09
C LYS A 197 26.63 -11.44 -2.57
N ASP A 198 27.68 -12.23 -2.70
CA ASP A 198 27.60 -13.63 -3.09
C ASP A 198 26.95 -14.51 -2.01
N LYS A 199 27.27 -14.28 -0.73
CA LYS A 199 26.60 -14.93 0.41
C LYS A 199 25.11 -14.56 0.48
N ILE A 200 24.77 -13.27 0.31
CA ILE A 200 23.39 -12.77 0.30
C ILE A 200 22.62 -13.36 -0.89
N ASN A 201 23.21 -13.40 -2.09
CA ASN A 201 22.60 -13.97 -3.28
C ASN A 201 22.37 -15.49 -3.14
N SER A 202 23.32 -16.21 -2.53
CA SER A 202 23.18 -17.63 -2.21
C SER A 202 22.02 -17.87 -1.24
N HIS A 203 21.92 -17.07 -0.17
CA HIS A 203 20.84 -17.17 0.81
C HIS A 203 19.46 -16.85 0.19
N ARG A 204 19.36 -15.79 -0.63
CA ARG A 204 18.13 -15.47 -1.39
C ARG A 204 17.72 -16.59 -2.34
N LYS A 205 18.66 -17.21 -3.05
CA LYS A 205 18.38 -18.37 -3.91
C LYS A 205 17.85 -19.56 -3.11
N LYS A 206 18.40 -19.82 -1.93
CA LYS A 206 17.93 -20.89 -1.03
C LYS A 206 16.52 -20.61 -0.51
N LYS A 207 16.24 -19.40 -0.02
CA LYS A 207 14.91 -18.98 0.45
C LYS A 207 13.85 -19.08 -0.67
N ARG A 208 14.17 -18.64 -1.89
CA ARG A 208 13.29 -18.80 -3.08
C ARG A 208 12.99 -20.26 -3.41
N LYS A 209 13.93 -21.18 -3.20
CA LYS A 209 13.70 -22.62 -3.40
C LYS A 209 12.78 -23.20 -2.32
N GLU A 210 12.97 -22.80 -1.06
CA GLU A 210 12.11 -23.21 0.06
C GLU A 210 10.68 -22.68 -0.08
N GLU A 211 10.48 -21.41 -0.44
CA GLU A 211 9.15 -20.85 -0.72
C GLU A 211 8.45 -21.55 -1.89
N LYS A 212 9.18 -21.85 -2.98
CA LYS A 212 8.62 -22.62 -4.11
C LYS A 212 8.24 -24.04 -3.71
N ALA A 213 8.99 -24.68 -2.81
CA ALA A 213 8.66 -26.00 -2.28
C ALA A 213 7.43 -25.96 -1.37
N GLN A 214 7.30 -24.92 -0.54
CA GLN A 214 6.13 -24.71 0.32
C GLN A 214 4.86 -24.40 -0.49
N ARG A 215 4.93 -23.55 -1.53
CA ARG A 215 3.79 -23.26 -2.42
C ARG A 215 3.28 -24.52 -3.14
N LYS A 216 4.18 -25.40 -3.60
CA LYS A 216 3.80 -26.69 -4.21
C LYS A 216 3.13 -27.67 -3.23
N HIS A 217 3.32 -27.49 -1.93
CA HIS A 217 2.69 -28.32 -0.89
C HIS A 217 1.30 -27.82 -0.47
N VAL A 218 0.99 -26.54 -0.73
CA VAL A 218 -0.30 -25.89 -0.41
C VAL A 218 -1.29 -26.00 -1.57
N GLU A 219 -0.82 -26.26 -2.80
CA GLU A 219 -1.65 -26.49 -4.01
C GLU A 219 -2.03 -27.98 -4.25
N ARG A 220 -1.82 -28.87 -3.26
CA ARG A 220 -2.35 -30.25 -3.25
C ARG A 220 -3.36 -30.41 -2.12
#